data_AF-A0A959Z592-F1
#
_entry.id   AF-A0A959Z592-F1
#
_cell.length_a   1.000
_cell.length_b   1.000
_cell.length_c   1.000
_cell.angle_alpha   90.00
_cell.angle_beta   90.00
_cell.angle_gamma   90.00
#
_symmetry.space_group_name_H-M   'P 1'
#
loop_
_entity.id
_entity.type
_entity.pdbx_description
1 polymer ?
#
loop_
_entity_poly.entity_id
_entity_poly.type
_entity_poly.pdbx_seq_one_letter_code
_entity_poly.pdbx_strand_id
1 'polypeptide(L)'
;MAAPTLERPVLGRFLGVALKAPGDPKKATFVLLRQEAGSMILYLTYNDQPSGVYWSQVCDVVAYLNSLGGEEVRLVALVSARRFRETKRRIKARDPKATVLPMVPQMKRWRWNTGILALAASGLRPTGIICRGPFATAMALRMRERGVVRKVCFDGRGAYAAEW
;
A
#
# COMPACT_ATOMS: atom_id res chain seq x y z
N MET A 1 2.50 7.48 50.10
CA MET A 1 3.42 8.06 49.09
C MET A 1 3.40 7.15 47.88
N ALA A 2 2.74 7.56 46.79
CA ALA A 2 2.71 6.84 45.53
C ALA A 2 3.53 7.65 44.51
N ALA A 3 4.51 6.99 43.87
CA ALA A 3 5.31 7.59 42.80
C ALA A 3 4.46 7.72 41.53
N PRO A 4 4.55 8.82 40.77
CA PRO A 4 3.81 8.96 39.52
C PRO A 4 4.44 8.07 38.44
N THR A 5 3.60 7.25 37.83
CA THR A 5 3.94 6.38 36.69
C THR A 5 4.24 7.24 35.46
N LEU A 6 5.49 7.20 34.99
CA LEU A 6 5.91 7.83 33.72
C LEU A 6 5.34 7.02 32.54
N GLU A 7 4.27 7.51 31.92
CA GLU A 7 3.84 7.03 30.61
C GLU A 7 4.94 7.36 29.57
N ARG A 8 5.44 6.33 28.88
CA ARG A 8 6.43 6.48 27.81
C ARG A 8 5.75 7.10 26.59
N PRO A 9 6.20 8.26 26.07
CA PRO A 9 5.70 8.77 24.81
C PRO A 9 6.18 7.88 23.67
N VAL A 10 5.26 7.51 22.79
CA VAL A 10 5.51 6.78 21.53
C VAL A 10 6.44 7.62 20.67
N LEU A 11 7.70 7.21 20.58
CA LEU A 11 8.75 7.92 19.85
C LEU A 11 8.47 7.86 18.34
N GLY A 12 7.91 8.93 17.77
CA GLY A 12 7.88 9.12 16.32
C GLY A 12 9.31 9.29 15.79
N ARG A 13 9.63 8.65 14.65
CA ARG A 13 10.90 8.90 13.95
C ARG A 13 10.83 10.29 13.31
N PHE A 14 11.72 11.18 13.71
CA PHE A 14 11.89 12.48 13.07
C PHE A 14 13.00 12.36 12.01
N LEU A 15 12.71 12.72 10.77
CA LEU A 15 13.73 12.90 9.73
C LEU A 15 14.09 14.40 9.70
N GLY A 16 15.25 14.76 10.26
CA GLY A 16 15.75 16.13 10.18
C GLY A 16 16.33 16.39 8.79
N VAL A 17 15.79 17.38 8.07
CA VAL A 17 16.44 17.93 6.87
C VAL A 17 17.03 19.28 7.26
N ALA A 18 18.35 19.41 7.13
CA ALA A 18 19.02 20.70 7.30
C ALA A 18 18.83 21.51 6.01
N LEU A 19 17.94 22.50 6.03
CA LEU A 19 17.86 23.50 4.96
C LEU A 19 18.81 24.65 5.30
N LYS A 20 19.75 24.92 4.39
CA LYS A 20 20.66 26.05 4.49
C LYS A 20 19.90 27.32 4.12
N ALA A 21 19.64 28.19 5.10
CA ALA A 21 19.08 29.51 4.81
C ALA A 21 20.10 30.34 4.00
N PRO A 22 19.68 31.08 2.97
CA PRO A 22 20.59 31.98 2.26
C PRO A 22 20.88 33.18 3.15
N GLY A 23 22.13 33.33 3.61
CA GLY A 23 22.63 34.58 4.19
C GLY A 23 23.27 34.53 5.59
N ASP A 24 23.24 33.41 6.32
CA ASP A 24 23.92 33.32 7.62
C ASP A 24 24.56 31.92 7.83
N PRO A 25 25.91 31.80 7.81
CA PRO A 25 26.59 30.51 7.93
C PRO A 25 26.48 29.87 9.33
N LYS A 26 25.90 30.55 10.32
CA LYS A 26 25.81 30.05 11.71
C LYS A 26 24.40 29.66 12.16
N LYS A 27 23.37 29.81 11.31
CA LYS A 27 21.98 29.42 11.63
C LYS A 27 21.52 28.28 10.74
N ALA A 28 21.69 27.06 11.23
CA ALA A 28 20.99 25.91 10.68
C ALA A 28 19.58 25.86 11.29
N THR A 29 18.56 26.15 10.49
CA THR A 29 17.16 25.95 10.89
C THR A 29 16.81 24.48 10.69
N PHE A 30 16.71 23.74 11.80
CA PHE A 30 16.19 22.37 11.76
C PHE A 30 14.67 22.42 11.67
N VAL A 31 14.13 22.10 10.49
CA VAL A 31 12.70 21.85 10.35
C VAL A 31 12.44 20.41 10.75
N LEU A 32 11.87 20.22 11.94
CA LEU A 32 11.33 18.94 12.39
C LEU A 32 10.06 18.65 11.59
N LEU A 33 10.21 17.96 10.46
CA LEU A 33 9.07 17.37 9.78
C LEU A 33 8.53 16.25 10.66
N ARG A 34 7.32 16.46 11.19
CA ARG A 34 6.56 15.40 11.87
C ARG A 34 6.30 14.31 10.83
N GLN A 35 7.03 13.20 10.91
CA GLN A 35 6.60 11.98 10.24
C GLN A 35 5.34 11.54 10.98
N GLU A 36 4.16 11.80 10.38
CA GLU A 36 2.93 11.28 10.97
C GLU A 36 3.06 9.76 11.09
N ALA A 37 2.70 9.24 12.26
CA ALA A 37 2.81 7.83 12.56
C ALA A 37 2.08 6.99 11.50
N GLY A 38 2.87 6.28 10.68
CA GLY A 38 2.42 5.18 9.82
C GLY A 38 1.62 5.57 8.58
N SER A 39 2.12 6.48 7.74
CA SER A 39 1.54 6.65 6.40
C SER A 39 1.78 5.39 5.55
N MET A 40 0.71 4.84 4.98
CA MET A 40 0.69 3.55 4.28
C MET A 40 0.23 3.70 2.83
N ILE A 41 0.93 3.04 1.92
CA ILE A 41 0.54 2.89 0.52
C ILE A 41 0.08 1.45 0.29
N LEU A 42 -1.03 1.26 -0.42
CA LEU A 42 -1.42 -0.09 -0.86
C LEU A 42 -0.80 -0.39 -2.22
N TYR A 43 -0.21 -1.56 -2.37
CA TYR A 43 0.11 -2.13 -3.68
C TYR A 43 -0.98 -3.15 -4.04
N LEU A 44 -1.88 -2.79 -4.95
CA LEU A 44 -3.12 -3.51 -5.24
C LEU A 44 -2.96 -4.40 -6.47
N THR A 45 -3.27 -5.69 -6.32
CA THR A 45 -3.36 -6.66 -7.43
C THR A 45 -4.77 -7.24 -7.54
N TYR A 46 -5.22 -7.53 -8.75
CA TYR A 46 -6.54 -8.14 -9.01
C TYR A 46 -6.41 -9.39 -9.88
N ASN A 47 -6.83 -10.53 -9.35
CA ASN A 47 -6.85 -11.84 -10.02
C ASN A 47 -5.49 -12.32 -10.56
N ASP A 48 -4.38 -11.77 -10.05
CA ASP A 48 -3.04 -12.24 -10.36
C ASP A 48 -2.76 -13.58 -9.67
N GLN A 49 -2.21 -14.54 -10.43
CA GLN A 49 -1.91 -15.87 -9.93
C GLN A 49 -0.45 -15.97 -9.42
N PRO A 50 -0.23 -16.61 -8.26
CA PRO A 50 1.10 -16.99 -7.77
C PRO A 50 1.94 -17.75 -8.81
N SER A 51 2.91 -17.08 -9.40
CA SER A 51 3.83 -17.56 -10.44
C SER A 51 5.19 -16.91 -10.29
N GLY A 52 6.23 -17.40 -10.98
CA GLY A 52 7.56 -16.77 -10.98
C GLY A 52 7.49 -15.28 -11.31
N VAL A 53 6.66 -14.93 -12.30
CA VAL A 53 6.42 -13.55 -12.73
C VAL A 53 5.69 -12.72 -11.67
N TYR A 54 4.70 -13.30 -10.99
CA TYR A 54 4.03 -12.63 -9.88
C TYR A 54 5.02 -12.30 -8.76
N TRP A 55 5.94 -13.21 -8.44
CA TRP A 55 6.91 -12.98 -7.38
C TRP A 55 7.86 -11.83 -7.70
N SER A 56 8.51 -11.88 -8.86
CA SER A 56 9.49 -10.87 -9.25
C SER A 56 8.88 -9.50 -9.51
N GLN A 57 7.64 -9.46 -9.97
CA GLN A 57 7.01 -8.20 -10.35
C GLN A 57 6.06 -7.65 -9.29
N VAL A 58 5.69 -8.42 -8.26
CA VAL A 58 4.79 -7.96 -7.17
C VAL A 58 5.51 -8.01 -5.83
N CYS A 59 5.87 -9.20 -5.35
CA CYS A 59 6.45 -9.33 -4.02
C CYS A 59 7.82 -8.65 -3.92
N ASP A 60 8.69 -8.87 -4.91
CA ASP A 60 10.03 -8.30 -4.90
C ASP A 60 9.97 -6.77 -5.09
N VAL A 61 9.00 -6.27 -5.88
CA VAL A 61 8.74 -4.83 -6.02
C VAL A 61 8.25 -4.23 -4.69
N VAL A 62 7.30 -4.86 -4.00
CA VAL A 62 6.84 -4.39 -2.68
C VAL A 62 7.98 -4.42 -1.66
N ALA A 63 8.80 -5.47 -1.65
CA ALA A 63 9.96 -5.56 -0.77
C ALA A 63 10.99 -4.47 -1.08
N TYR A 64 11.27 -4.23 -2.36
CA TYR A 64 12.16 -3.17 -2.82
C TYR A 64 11.63 -1.77 -2.45
N LEU A 65 10.36 -1.47 -2.69
CA LEU A 65 9.78 -0.18 -2.30
C LEU A 65 9.87 0.04 -0.79
N ASN A 66 9.67 -0.99 0.02
CA ASN A 66 9.85 -0.90 1.47
C ASN A 66 11.33 -0.74 1.88
N SER A 67 12.29 -1.22 1.09
CA SER A 67 13.72 -1.09 1.40
C SER A 67 14.27 0.32 1.11
N LEU A 68 13.65 1.05 0.17
CA LEU A 68 13.97 2.46 -0.10
C LEU A 68 13.65 3.39 1.08
N GLY A 69 12.83 2.93 2.03
CA GLY A 69 12.32 3.74 3.13
C GLY A 69 11.17 4.67 2.71
N GLY A 70 10.56 5.34 3.68
CA GLY A 70 9.38 6.19 3.46
C GLY A 70 8.10 5.56 4.00
N GLU A 71 7.01 5.67 3.24
CA GLU A 71 5.70 5.10 3.60
C GLU A 71 5.72 3.57 3.50
N GLU A 72 5.09 2.86 4.43
CA GLU A 72 4.97 1.39 4.34
C GLU A 72 4.14 1.03 3.11
N VAL A 73 4.70 0.21 2.22
CA VAL A 73 3.97 -0.36 1.10
C VAL A 73 3.43 -1.73 1.48
N ARG A 74 2.10 -1.87 1.53
CA ARG A 74 1.44 -3.13 1.86
C ARG A 74 0.76 -3.73 0.65
N LEU A 75 1.10 -4.97 0.32
CA LEU A 75 0.41 -5.73 -0.72
C LEU A 75 -1.05 -5.98 -0.31
N VAL A 76 -1.99 -5.64 -1.20
CA VAL A 76 -3.40 -6.03 -1.12
C VAL A 76 -3.74 -6.83 -2.36
N ALA A 77 -3.92 -8.15 -2.20
CA ALA A 77 -4.16 -9.06 -3.31
C ALA A 77 -5.60 -9.57 -3.28
N LEU A 78 -6.39 -9.19 -4.29
CA LEU A 78 -7.70 -9.79 -4.55
C LEU A 78 -7.51 -11.04 -5.40
N VAL A 79 -7.83 -12.21 -4.83
CA VAL A 79 -7.56 -13.50 -5.47
C VAL A 79 -8.83 -14.35 -5.57
N SER A 80 -8.86 -15.27 -6.54
CA SER A 80 -10.00 -16.15 -6.77
C SER A 80 -10.44 -16.91 -5.52
N ALA A 81 -11.74 -16.86 -5.23
CA ALA A 81 -12.36 -17.60 -4.12
C ALA A 81 -12.14 -19.12 -4.23
N ARG A 82 -12.03 -19.67 -5.46
CA ARG A 82 -11.94 -21.12 -5.72
C ARG A 82 -10.72 -21.79 -5.07
N ARG A 83 -9.58 -21.10 -5.03
CA ARG A 83 -8.32 -21.59 -4.42
C ARG A 83 -7.78 -20.62 -3.37
N PHE A 84 -8.68 -19.87 -2.73
CA PHE A 84 -8.32 -18.77 -1.85
C PHE A 84 -7.32 -19.16 -0.76
N ARG A 85 -7.55 -20.28 -0.07
CA ARG A 85 -6.69 -20.73 1.04
C ARG A 85 -5.27 -21.05 0.59
N GLU A 86 -5.14 -21.77 -0.52
CA GLU A 86 -3.85 -22.13 -1.10
C GLU A 86 -3.08 -20.88 -1.56
N THR A 87 -3.75 -20.03 -2.35
CA THR A 87 -3.17 -18.77 -2.85
C THR A 87 -2.77 -17.84 -1.71
N LYS A 88 -3.64 -17.67 -0.70
CA LYS A 88 -3.36 -16.88 0.50
C LYS A 88 -2.14 -17.40 1.24
N ARG A 89 -2.04 -18.72 1.46
CA ARG A 89 -0.87 -19.33 2.12
C ARG A 89 0.42 -19.05 1.34
N ARG A 90 0.40 -19.20 0.02
CA ARG A 90 1.57 -18.96 -0.84
C ARG A 90 2.02 -17.50 -0.83
N ILE A 91 1.09 -16.55 -0.89
CA ILE A 91 1.39 -15.12 -0.82
C ILE A 91 1.92 -14.77 0.58
N LYS A 92 1.23 -15.19 1.64
CA LYS A 92 1.63 -14.91 3.03
C LYS A 92 2.97 -15.53 3.42
N ALA A 93 3.37 -16.63 2.80
CA ALA A 93 4.68 -17.24 3.03
C ALA A 93 5.84 -16.36 2.53
N ARG A 94 5.59 -15.49 1.53
CA ARG A 94 6.61 -14.57 0.98
C ARG A 94 6.46 -13.16 1.51
N ASP A 95 5.22 -12.69 1.66
CA ASP A 95 4.90 -11.41 2.27
C ASP A 95 3.91 -11.64 3.43
N PRO A 96 4.42 -11.81 4.66
CA PRO A 96 3.60 -12.00 5.86
C PRO A 96 2.66 -10.82 6.14
N LYS A 97 2.99 -9.60 5.68
CA LYS A 97 2.20 -8.39 5.89
C LYS A 97 1.08 -8.21 4.85
N ALA A 98 1.13 -8.93 3.72
CA ALA A 98 0.14 -8.82 2.65
C ALA A 98 -1.30 -9.06 3.11
N THR A 99 -2.24 -8.20 2.74
CA THR A 99 -3.67 -8.43 2.93
C THR A 99 -4.22 -9.19 1.72
N VAL A 100 -4.60 -10.46 1.92
CA VAL A 100 -5.18 -11.28 0.84
C VAL A 100 -6.68 -11.38 1.02
N LEU A 101 -7.43 -10.91 0.02
CA LEU A 101 -8.88 -10.80 0.03
C LEU A 101 -9.50 -11.70 -1.03
N PRO A 102 -10.64 -12.35 -0.77
CA PRO A 102 -11.34 -13.09 -1.80
C PRO A 102 -11.96 -12.11 -2.79
N MET A 103 -11.82 -12.37 -4.08
CA MET A 103 -12.52 -11.61 -5.12
C MET A 103 -13.89 -12.23 -5.40
N VAL A 104 -14.85 -11.39 -5.79
CA VAL A 104 -16.13 -11.81 -6.36
C VAL A 104 -15.86 -12.50 -7.71
N PRO A 105 -16.29 -13.76 -7.89
CA PRO A 105 -16.05 -14.50 -9.13
C PRO A 105 -16.86 -13.92 -10.30
N GLN A 106 -16.41 -14.25 -11.52
CA GLN A 106 -16.96 -13.83 -12.81
C GLN A 106 -16.62 -12.39 -13.20
N MET A 107 -16.07 -12.22 -14.40
CA MET A 107 -15.63 -10.91 -14.91
C MET A 107 -16.77 -9.88 -14.88
N LYS A 108 -17.99 -10.25 -15.25
CA LYS A 108 -19.17 -9.36 -15.22
C LYS A 108 -19.45 -8.71 -13.86
N ARG A 109 -18.94 -9.28 -12.76
CA ARG A 109 -19.13 -8.79 -11.38
C ARG A 109 -17.89 -8.11 -10.80
N TRP A 110 -16.86 -7.84 -11.61
CA TRP A 110 -15.58 -7.30 -11.13
C TRP A 110 -15.75 -6.02 -10.29
N ARG A 111 -16.72 -5.17 -10.63
CA ARG A 111 -17.01 -3.90 -9.94
C ARG A 111 -17.40 -4.08 -8.47
N TRP A 112 -17.97 -5.23 -8.09
CA TRP A 112 -18.36 -5.52 -6.71
C TRP A 112 -17.15 -5.58 -5.78
N ASN A 113 -15.98 -5.92 -6.32
CA ASN A 113 -14.72 -5.90 -5.59
C ASN A 113 -14.30 -4.49 -5.13
N THR A 114 -14.87 -3.43 -5.72
CA THR A 114 -14.70 -2.05 -5.24
C THR A 114 -15.21 -1.89 -3.81
N GLY A 115 -16.29 -2.58 -3.43
CA GLY A 115 -16.81 -2.57 -2.06
C GLY A 115 -15.87 -3.27 -1.08
N ILE A 116 -15.31 -4.40 -1.49
CA ILE A 116 -14.29 -5.14 -0.72
C ILE A 116 -13.05 -4.27 -0.51
N LEU A 117 -12.57 -3.60 -1.57
CA LEU A 117 -11.46 -2.67 -1.49
C LEU A 117 -11.77 -1.49 -0.58
N ALA A 118 -12.97 -0.91 -0.65
CA ALA A 118 -13.38 0.19 0.22
C ALA A 118 -13.35 -0.21 1.71
N LEU A 119 -13.84 -1.42 2.03
CA LEU A 119 -13.80 -1.94 3.40
C LEU A 119 -12.37 -2.18 3.87
N ALA A 120 -11.49 -2.69 3.01
CA ALA A 120 -10.07 -2.84 3.35
C ALA A 120 -9.38 -1.48 3.54
N ALA A 121 -9.67 -0.51 2.67
CA ALA A 121 -9.10 0.83 2.72
C ALA A 121 -9.58 1.63 3.93
N SER A 122 -10.82 1.44 4.40
CA SER A 122 -11.30 2.13 5.60
C SER A 122 -10.58 1.66 6.87
N GLY A 123 -10.21 0.38 6.94
CA GLY A 123 -9.41 -0.18 8.04
C GLY A 123 -7.92 0.15 7.95
N LEU A 124 -7.34 0.13 6.74
CA LEU A 124 -5.92 0.37 6.52
C LEU A 124 -5.55 1.86 6.42
N ARG A 125 -6.52 2.73 6.09
CA ARG A 125 -6.38 4.19 5.93
C ARG A 125 -5.18 4.60 5.06
N PRO A 126 -5.08 4.08 3.82
CA PRO A 126 -3.92 4.35 3.00
C PRO A 126 -3.91 5.79 2.46
N THR A 127 -2.72 6.36 2.32
CA THR A 127 -2.50 7.68 1.71
C THR A 127 -2.60 7.63 0.18
N GLY A 128 -2.31 6.48 -0.41
CA GLY A 128 -2.39 6.21 -1.84
C GLY A 128 -2.42 4.73 -2.20
N ILE A 129 -2.70 4.44 -3.47
CA ILE A 129 -2.77 3.07 -4.01
C ILE A 129 -1.95 3.00 -5.31
N ILE A 130 -0.97 2.09 -5.35
CA ILE A 130 -0.28 1.65 -6.56
C ILE A 130 -1.05 0.46 -7.11
N CYS A 131 -1.45 0.50 -8.37
CA CYS A 131 -2.40 -0.43 -8.96
C CYS A 131 -1.75 -1.21 -10.08
N ARG A 132 -1.63 -2.52 -9.89
CA ARG A 132 -1.14 -3.41 -10.92
C ARG A 132 -2.28 -3.83 -11.83
N GLY A 133 -2.19 -3.40 -13.07
CA GLY A 133 -3.20 -3.70 -14.06
C GLY A 133 -4.46 -2.87 -13.90
N PRO A 134 -5.35 -2.99 -14.87
CA PRO A 134 -6.32 -1.95 -15.10
C PRO A 134 -7.61 -2.12 -14.31
N PHE A 135 -8.00 -3.35 -13.98
CA PHE A 135 -9.11 -3.60 -13.04
C PHE A 135 -8.78 -3.07 -11.65
N ALA A 136 -7.54 -3.29 -11.17
CA ALA A 136 -7.06 -2.72 -9.92
C ALA A 136 -7.14 -1.18 -9.95
N THR A 137 -6.67 -0.59 -11.05
CA THR A 137 -6.68 0.86 -11.27
C THR A 137 -8.09 1.41 -11.29
N ALA A 138 -9.01 0.78 -12.02
CA ALA A 138 -10.39 1.21 -12.09
C ALA A 138 -11.08 1.20 -10.72
N MET A 139 -10.82 0.18 -9.89
CA MET A 139 -11.32 0.15 -8.51
C MET A 139 -10.71 1.26 -7.64
N ALA A 140 -9.40 1.49 -7.74
CA ALA A 140 -8.71 2.52 -6.96
C ALA A 140 -9.13 3.94 -7.37
N LEU A 141 -9.40 4.20 -8.64
CA LEU A 141 -9.95 5.47 -9.10
C LEU A 141 -11.29 5.77 -8.43
N ARG A 142 -12.14 4.76 -8.22
CA ARG A 142 -13.38 4.93 -7.43
C ARG A 142 -13.11 5.27 -5.97
N MET A 143 -12.04 4.74 -5.38
CA MET A 143 -11.64 5.11 -4.01
C MET A 143 -11.24 6.59 -3.95
N ARG A 144 -10.51 7.07 -4.96
CA ARG A 144 -10.14 8.49 -5.07
C ARG A 144 -11.35 9.40 -5.29
N GLU A 145 -12.24 9.03 -6.21
CA GLU A 145 -13.51 9.77 -6.46
C GLU A 145 -14.36 9.92 -5.20
N ARG A 146 -14.33 8.93 -4.31
CA ARG A 146 -15.05 8.93 -3.02
C ARG A 146 -14.27 9.60 -1.89
N GLY A 147 -13.09 10.17 -2.15
CA GLY A 147 -12.23 10.78 -1.14
C GLY A 147 -11.57 9.80 -0.15
N VAL A 148 -11.62 8.50 -0.41
CA VAL A 148 -11.03 7.47 0.48
C VAL A 148 -9.50 7.50 0.41
N VAL A 149 -8.94 7.80 -0.76
CA VAL A 149 -7.50 7.93 -0.98
C VAL A 149 -7.16 9.17 -1.79
N ARG A 150 -5.97 9.74 -1.58
CA ARG A 150 -5.57 10.98 -2.27
C ARG A 150 -4.92 10.72 -3.62
N LYS A 151 -4.14 9.64 -3.73
CA LYS A 151 -3.32 9.34 -4.91
C LYS A 151 -3.56 7.93 -5.41
N VAL A 152 -3.54 7.79 -6.74
CA VAL A 152 -3.60 6.50 -7.44
C VAL A 152 -2.48 6.50 -8.47
N CYS A 153 -1.67 5.46 -8.46
CA CYS A 153 -0.60 5.22 -9.43
C CYS A 153 -0.93 3.97 -10.23
N PHE A 154 -0.78 4.03 -11.54
CA PHE A 154 -0.93 2.86 -12.42
C PHE A 154 0.44 2.23 -12.63
N ASP A 155 0.60 0.98 -12.19
CA ASP A 155 1.76 0.15 -12.48
C ASP A 155 1.49 -0.67 -13.74
N GLY A 156 2.10 -0.21 -14.82
CA GLY A 156 1.86 -0.74 -16.15
C GLY A 156 2.72 -1.97 -16.47
N ARG A 157 2.13 -2.98 -17.12
CA ARG A 157 2.79 -4.11 -17.76
C ARG A 157 2.64 -3.98 -19.29
N GLY A 158 3.52 -4.63 -20.04
CA GLY A 158 3.36 -4.73 -21.49
C GLY A 158 2.09 -5.52 -21.88
N ALA A 159 1.51 -5.20 -23.03
CA ALA A 159 0.37 -5.90 -23.65
C ALA A 159 -1.01 -5.78 -23.00
N TYR A 160 -1.32 -4.68 -22.29
CA TYR A 160 -2.70 -4.49 -21.80
C TYR A 160 -3.75 -4.47 -22.89
N ALA A 161 -3.44 -4.05 -24.11
CA ALA A 161 -4.38 -4.09 -25.25
C ALA A 161 -4.99 -5.49 -25.51
N ALA A 162 -4.37 -6.57 -25.02
CA ALA A 162 -4.86 -7.93 -25.13
C ALA A 162 -5.55 -8.48 -23.85
N GLU A 163 -5.61 -7.70 -22.76
CA GLU A 163 -6.21 -8.13 -21.48
C GLU A 163 -7.72 -7.84 -21.39
N TRP A 164 -8.32 -7.33 -22.46
CA TRP A 164 -9.74 -6.95 -22.58
C TRP A 164 -10.31 -7.11 -23.98
#